data_AF-A0A5K7YSS4-F1
#
_entry.id   AF-A0A5K7YSS4-F1
#
_cell.length_a   1.000
_cell.length_b   1.000
_cell.length_c   1.000
_cell.angle_alpha   90.00
_cell.angle_beta   90.00
_cell.angle_gamma   90.00
#
_symmetry.space_group_name_H-M   'P 1'
#
loop_
_entity.id
_entity.type
_entity.pdbx_description
1 polymer ?
#
loop_
_entity_poly.entity_id
_entity_poly.type
_entity_poly.pdbx_seq_one_letter_code
_entity_poly.pdbx_strand_id
1 'polypeptide(L)'
;MCALAACQAKKYFYEVTETVARAQHLTGRGIQSPLVSDWAAILDRKNAFTVNIPDITVNGLYEAGIDYHEGTARFIDPDTMERAGHPIWRVWPSAKLALNMAIGASQRMPGGAPPIPVFLPSEIVPQHLSWRE
;
A
#
# COMPACT_ATOMS: atom_id res chain seq x y z
N MET A 1 4.17 -3.21 -0.71
CA MET A 1 2.78 -2.91 -1.13
C MET A 1 1.70 -3.59 -0.28
N CYS A 2 1.66 -4.93 -0.17
CA CYS A 2 0.59 -5.65 0.53
C CYS A 2 0.22 -5.08 1.92
N ALA A 3 1.22 -4.90 2.79
CA ALA A 3 1.01 -4.48 4.17
C ALA A 3 0.68 -2.99 4.36
N LEU A 4 1.31 -2.11 3.59
CA LEU A 4 1.17 -0.65 3.76
C LEU A 4 -0.03 -0.07 3.01
N ALA A 5 -0.43 -0.75 1.93
CA ALA A 5 -0.93 -0.04 0.77
C ALA A 5 -2.01 -0.83 0.01
N ALA A 6 -1.88 -2.16 -0.06
CA ALA A 6 -2.80 -3.01 -0.81
C ALA A 6 -3.68 -3.84 0.13
N CYS A 7 -3.45 -5.15 0.24
CA CYS A 7 -4.40 -6.05 0.89
C CYS A 7 -4.81 -5.63 2.31
N GLN A 8 -3.86 -5.21 3.15
CA GLN A 8 -4.16 -4.83 4.53
C GLN A 8 -4.94 -3.51 4.58
N ALA A 9 -4.44 -2.46 3.91
CA ALA A 9 -5.13 -1.17 3.81
C ALA A 9 -6.54 -1.32 3.20
N LYS A 10 -6.66 -2.10 2.12
CA LYS A 10 -7.94 -2.43 1.46
C LYS A 10 -8.89 -3.11 2.42
N LYS A 11 -8.42 -4.10 3.18
CA LYS A 11 -9.27 -4.85 4.12
C LYS A 11 -9.83 -3.93 5.19
N TYR A 12 -9.03 -2.98 5.67
CA TYR A 12 -9.46 -1.96 6.63
C TYR A 12 -10.66 -1.16 6.11
N PHE A 13 -10.55 -0.62 4.89
CA PHE A 13 -11.67 0.10 4.26
C PHE A 13 -12.88 -0.79 4.03
N TYR A 14 -12.65 -1.99 3.48
CA TYR A 14 -13.71 -2.95 3.19
C TYR A 14 -14.54 -3.29 4.42
N GLU A 15 -13.90 -3.50 5.58
CA GLU A 15 -14.60 -3.86 6.82
C GLU A 15 -15.55 -2.76 7.29
N VAL A 16 -15.13 -1.50 7.24
CA VAL A 16 -15.99 -0.39 7.62
C VAL A 16 -17.15 -0.24 6.63
N THR A 17 -16.88 -0.30 5.32
CA THR A 17 -17.93 -0.18 4.30
C THR A 17 -18.93 -1.32 4.36
N GLU A 18 -18.48 -2.56 4.58
CA GLU A 18 -19.34 -3.73 4.73
C GLU A 18 -20.22 -3.61 5.98
N THR A 19 -19.66 -3.10 7.08
CA THR A 19 -20.41 -2.88 8.32
C THR A 19 -21.52 -1.85 8.13
N VAL A 20 -21.23 -0.73 7.46
CA VAL A 20 -22.24 0.28 7.13
C VAL A 20 -23.32 -0.29 6.22
N ALA A 21 -22.96 -1.01 5.17
CA ALA A 21 -23.91 -1.64 4.25
C ALA A 21 -24.83 -2.62 4.97
N ARG A 22 -24.29 -3.47 5.85
CA ARG A 22 -25.07 -4.41 6.67
C ARG A 22 -26.02 -3.70 7.63
N ALA A 23 -25.56 -2.65 8.30
CA ALA A 23 -26.38 -1.88 9.22
C ALA A 23 -27.56 -1.22 8.50
N GLN A 24 -27.31 -0.63 7.33
CA GLN A 24 -28.34 -0.06 6.47
C GLN A 24 -29.35 -1.13 6.06
N HIS A 25 -28.90 -2.31 5.62
CA HIS A 25 -29.77 -3.43 5.24
C HIS A 25 -30.66 -3.93 6.39
N LEU A 26 -30.21 -3.85 7.64
CA LEU A 26 -30.94 -4.32 8.82
C LEU A 26 -31.81 -3.23 9.47
N THR A 27 -31.89 -2.04 8.88
CA THR A 27 -32.76 -0.96 9.35
C THR A 27 -34.21 -1.42 9.37
N GLY A 28 -34.88 -1.26 10.52
CA GLY A 28 -36.24 -1.75 10.76
C GLY A 28 -36.34 -3.25 11.10
N ARG A 29 -35.21 -4.00 11.11
CA ARG A 29 -35.13 -5.42 11.47
C ARG A 29 -34.33 -5.67 12.75
N GLY A 30 -34.37 -4.71 13.67
CA GLY A 30 -33.60 -4.71 14.91
C GLY A 30 -32.50 -3.65 14.95
N ILE A 31 -32.12 -3.07 13.81
CA ILE A 31 -31.36 -1.81 13.77
C ILE A 31 -32.36 -0.66 13.61
N GLN A 32 -32.35 0.27 14.56
CA GLN A 32 -33.30 1.39 14.58
C GLN A 32 -32.84 2.60 13.77
N SER A 33 -31.54 2.81 13.64
CA SER A 33 -30.95 3.91 12.89
C SER A 33 -29.76 3.40 12.05
N PRO A 34 -29.65 3.78 10.77
CA PRO A 34 -28.54 3.36 9.92
C PRO A 34 -27.22 4.02 10.37
N LEU A 35 -26.11 3.28 10.25
CA LEU A 35 -24.78 3.85 10.45
C LEU A 35 -24.39 4.77 9.29
N VAL A 36 -23.63 5.81 9.63
CA VAL A 36 -22.98 6.72 8.67
C VAL A 36 -21.48 6.63 8.89
N SER A 37 -20.72 6.48 7.80
CA SER A 37 -19.25 6.48 7.84
C SER A 37 -18.68 7.89 7.83
N ASP A 38 -17.66 8.13 8.66
CA ASP A 38 -16.74 9.27 8.54
C ASP A 38 -15.47 8.81 7.82
N TRP A 39 -15.32 9.22 6.55
CA TRP A 39 -14.19 8.80 5.74
C TRP A 39 -12.83 9.30 6.25
N ALA A 40 -12.77 10.55 6.74
CA ALA A 40 -11.53 11.13 7.22
C ALA A 40 -11.04 10.34 8.45
N ALA A 41 -11.95 10.05 9.37
CA ALA A 41 -11.63 9.21 10.53
C ALA A 41 -11.19 7.79 10.12
N ILE A 42 -11.84 7.16 9.13
CA ILE A 42 -11.44 5.82 8.66
C ILE A 42 -10.02 5.85 8.06
N LEU A 43 -9.72 6.87 7.26
CA LEU A 43 -8.40 7.03 6.67
C LEU A 43 -7.32 7.23 7.74
N ASP A 44 -7.56 8.10 8.72
CA ASP A 44 -6.62 8.36 9.81
C ASP A 44 -6.33 7.10 10.61
N ARG A 45 -7.37 6.32 10.91
CA ARG A 45 -7.22 5.04 11.62
C ARG A 45 -6.48 4.00 10.79
N LYS A 46 -6.74 3.91 9.49
CA LYS A 46 -5.96 3.05 8.58
C LYS A 46 -4.49 3.47 8.53
N ASN A 47 -4.20 4.77 8.44
CA ASN A 47 -2.83 5.30 8.44
C ASN A 47 -2.11 4.93 9.73
N ALA A 48 -2.75 5.16 10.88
CA ALA A 48 -2.23 4.80 12.19
C ALA A 48 -2.00 3.29 12.34
N PHE A 49 -2.83 2.45 11.72
CA PHE A 49 -2.64 0.99 11.69
C PHE A 49 -1.36 0.60 10.91
N THR A 50 -1.06 1.28 9.80
CA THR A 50 0.07 0.92 8.94
C THR A 50 1.39 1.60 9.28
N VAL A 51 1.39 2.67 10.09
CA VAL A 51 2.54 3.57 10.25
C VAL A 51 3.79 2.89 10.80
N ASN A 52 3.64 1.94 11.73
CA ASN A 52 4.79 1.27 12.38
C ASN A 52 5.24 0.00 11.65
N ILE A 53 4.54 -0.41 10.59
CA ILE A 53 4.88 -1.64 9.85
C ILE A 53 6.31 -1.62 9.28
N PRO A 54 6.81 -0.51 8.69
CA PRO A 54 8.18 -0.45 8.17
C PRO A 54 9.22 -0.77 9.25
N ASP A 55 9.14 -0.09 10.40
CA ASP A 55 10.10 -0.24 11.49
C ASP A 55 10.08 -1.67 12.06
N ILE A 56 8.88 -2.22 12.30
CA ILE A 56 8.72 -3.60 12.77
C ILE A 56 9.33 -4.58 11.76
N THR A 57 9.12 -4.35 10.46
CA THR A 57 9.65 -5.22 9.41
C THR A 57 11.17 -5.15 9.35
N VAL A 58 11.76 -3.95 9.39
CA VAL A 58 13.21 -3.75 9.35
C VAL A 58 13.87 -4.35 10.59
N ASN A 59 13.30 -4.14 11.77
CA ASN A 59 13.80 -4.75 13.01
C ASN A 59 13.76 -6.28 12.93
N GLY A 60 12.67 -6.86 12.41
CA GLY A 60 12.58 -8.31 12.20
C GLY A 60 13.63 -8.86 11.23
N LEU A 61 14.05 -8.08 10.23
CA LEU A 61 15.16 -8.47 9.35
C LEU A 61 16.49 -8.50 10.11
N TYR A 62 16.77 -7.48 10.92
CA TYR A 62 17.98 -7.45 11.75
C TYR A 62 18.01 -8.59 12.77
N GLU A 63 16.88 -8.88 13.43
CA GLU A 63 16.74 -10.02 14.36
C GLU A 63 16.98 -11.37 13.67
N ALA A 64 16.65 -11.49 12.38
CA ALA A 64 16.91 -12.66 11.57
C ALA A 64 18.36 -12.74 11.03
N GLY A 65 19.24 -11.78 11.36
CA GLY A 65 20.60 -11.71 10.84
C GLY A 65 20.69 -11.29 9.37
N ILE A 66 19.66 -10.60 8.86
CA ILE A 66 19.61 -10.08 7.49
C ILE A 66 20.04 -8.62 7.49
N ASP A 67 21.08 -8.30 6.74
CA ASP A 67 21.53 -6.92 6.54
C ASP A 67 20.51 -6.15 5.69
N TYR A 68 19.78 -5.23 6.34
CA TYR A 68 18.88 -4.32 5.66
C TYR A 68 19.61 -3.05 5.18
N HIS A 69 19.36 -2.68 3.92
CA HIS A 69 19.88 -1.49 3.28
C HIS A 69 18.76 -0.67 2.66
N GLU A 70 18.44 0.48 3.25
CA GLU A 70 17.43 1.39 2.70
C GLU A 70 17.92 2.09 1.43
N GLY A 71 17.11 2.06 0.37
CA GLY A 71 17.31 2.82 -0.85
C GLY A 71 17.13 1.99 -2.12
N THR A 72 17.34 2.63 -3.27
CA THR A 72 17.29 1.96 -4.56
C THR A 72 18.66 1.39 -4.90
N ALA A 73 18.74 0.07 -5.09
CA ALA A 73 19.92 -0.58 -5.60
C ALA A 73 19.89 -0.64 -7.14
N ARG A 74 21.06 -0.54 -7.77
CA ARG A 74 21.24 -0.82 -9.19
C ARG A 74 22.44 -1.72 -9.40
N PHE A 75 22.39 -2.55 -10.44
CA PHE A 75 23.57 -3.27 -10.90
C PHE A 75 24.56 -2.32 -11.56
N ILE A 76 25.84 -2.54 -11.28
CA ILE A 76 26.95 -1.90 -12.01
C ILE A 76 27.74 -2.90 -12.86
N ASP A 77 27.62 -4.19 -12.53
CA ASP A 77 28.06 -5.34 -13.32
C ASP A 77 27.20 -6.57 -12.91
N PRO A 78 27.37 -7.77 -13.52
CA PRO A 78 26.54 -8.94 -13.22
C PRO A 78 26.55 -9.38 -11.75
N ASP A 79 27.62 -9.08 -11.02
CA ASP A 79 27.89 -9.60 -9.68
C ASP A 79 28.04 -8.49 -8.62
N THR A 80 27.76 -7.23 -8.99
CA THR A 80 27.94 -6.07 -8.12
C THR A 80 26.75 -5.13 -8.21
N MET A 81 26.23 -4.77 -7.04
CA MET A 81 25.22 -3.72 -6.90
C MET A 81 25.80 -2.53 -6.15
N GLU A 82 25.34 -1.35 -6.52
CA GLU A 82 25.58 -0.13 -5.77
C GLU A 82 24.28 0.46 -5.22
N ARG A 83 24.43 1.29 -4.19
CA ARG A 83 23.40 2.13 -3.62
C ARG A 83 24.00 3.52 -3.38
N ALA A 84 23.35 4.55 -3.93
CA ALA A 84 23.82 5.94 -3.79
C ALA A 84 25.32 6.11 -4.12
N GLY A 85 25.80 5.48 -5.21
CA GLY A 85 27.20 5.53 -5.64
C GLY A 85 28.18 4.71 -4.80
N HIS A 86 27.72 3.99 -3.78
CA HIS A 86 28.56 3.13 -2.94
C HIS A 86 28.28 1.66 -3.26
N PRO A 87 29.31 0.84 -3.53
CA PRO A 87 29.13 -0.59 -3.73
C PRO A 87 28.63 -1.22 -2.42
N ILE A 88 27.54 -1.99 -2.51
CA ILE A 88 26.94 -2.66 -1.35
C ILE A 88 27.23 -4.17 -1.34
N TRP A 89 27.62 -4.79 -2.47
CA TRP A 89 27.81 -6.24 -2.58
C TRP A 89 28.91 -6.67 -3.56
N ARG A 90 29.60 -7.79 -3.25
CA ARG A 90 30.38 -8.64 -4.18
C ARG A 90 29.87 -10.08 -3.98
N VAL A 91 29.25 -10.69 -5.00
CA VAL A 91 28.51 -11.96 -4.87
C VAL A 91 29.42 -13.11 -4.38
N TRP A 92 28.99 -13.86 -3.36
CA TRP A 92 29.51 -15.21 -3.08
C TRP A 92 28.97 -16.16 -4.16
N PRO A 93 29.76 -17.11 -4.69
CA PRO A 93 29.42 -17.94 -5.86
C PRO A 93 28.15 -18.82 -5.73
N SER A 94 27.42 -18.76 -4.61
CA SER A 94 26.21 -19.55 -4.33
C SER A 94 24.94 -18.72 -4.08
N ALA A 95 25.03 -17.38 -4.03
CA ALA A 95 23.89 -16.54 -3.65
C ALA A 95 22.94 -16.30 -4.84
N LYS A 96 21.63 -16.53 -4.64
CA LYS A 96 20.58 -16.24 -5.62
C LYS A 96 19.95 -14.89 -5.30
N LEU A 97 19.96 -13.96 -6.24
CA LEU A 97 19.24 -12.69 -6.12
C LEU A 97 17.76 -12.88 -6.49
N ALA A 98 16.86 -12.35 -5.67
CA ALA A 98 15.43 -12.24 -5.99
C ALA A 98 15.06 -10.77 -6.20
N LEU A 99 14.77 -10.39 -7.45
CA LEU A 99 14.27 -9.07 -7.80
C LEU A 99 12.73 -9.07 -7.71
N ASN A 100 12.13 -8.18 -6.92
CA ASN A 100 10.68 -8.08 -6.80
C ASN A 100 10.23 -6.62 -6.83
N MET A 101 9.51 -6.22 -7.88
CA MET A 101 8.49 -5.17 -7.79
C MET A 101 7.60 -5.11 -9.04
N ALA A 102 6.29 -4.99 -8.82
CA ALA A 102 5.33 -4.54 -9.84
C ALA A 102 4.81 -3.16 -9.43
N ILE A 103 4.91 -2.19 -10.33
CA ILE A 103 4.30 -0.86 -10.18
C ILE A 103 3.06 -0.85 -11.07
N GLY A 104 1.94 -0.31 -10.59
CA GLY A 104 0.71 -0.22 -11.37
C GLY A 104 0.95 0.54 -12.69
N ALA A 105 0.45 -0.01 -13.80
CA ALA A 105 0.55 0.63 -15.11
C ALA A 105 -0.41 1.83 -15.20
N SER A 106 0.09 2.97 -15.66
CA SER A 106 -0.72 4.16 -15.93
C SER A 106 -0.78 4.41 -17.44
N GLN A 107 -1.98 4.51 -18.00
CA GLN A 107 -2.18 4.95 -19.39
C GLN A 107 -2.41 6.47 -19.42
N ARG A 108 -1.66 7.18 -20.27
CA ARG A 108 -1.87 8.61 -20.52
C ARG A 108 -2.88 8.77 -21.65
N MET A 109 -4.08 9.25 -21.35
CA MET A 109 -5.10 9.53 -22.38
C MET A 109 -4.99 10.99 -22.89
N PRO A 110 -5.10 11.23 -24.21
CA PRO A 110 -5.15 12.59 -24.76
C PRO A 110 -6.38 13.34 -24.25
N GLY A 111 -6.20 14.52 -23.66
CA GLY A 111 -7.30 15.36 -23.15
C GLY A 111 -7.99 14.84 -21.88
N GLY A 112 -7.53 13.74 -21.28
CA GLY A 112 -8.03 13.23 -20.02
C GLY A 112 -7.49 13.98 -18.81
N ALA A 113 -8.27 14.06 -17.74
CA ALA A 113 -7.75 14.45 -16.44
C ALA A 113 -6.58 13.53 -16.05
N PRO A 114 -5.57 14.05 -15.32
CA PRO A 114 -4.46 13.21 -14.88
C PRO A 114 -5.00 12.01 -14.10
N PRO A 115 -4.47 10.79 -14.35
CA PRO A 115 -4.90 9.62 -13.61
C PRO A 115 -4.67 9.86 -12.13
N ILE A 116 -5.70 9.62 -11.33
CA ILE A 116 -5.56 9.65 -9.89
C ILE A 116 -4.56 8.56 -9.52
N PRO A 117 -3.47 8.87 -8.80
CA PRO A 117 -2.55 7.84 -8.36
C PRO A 117 -3.32 6.77 -7.56
N VAL A 118 -2.94 5.50 -7.76
CA VAL A 118 -3.52 4.34 -7.03
C VAL A 118 -3.47 4.53 -5.50
N PHE A 119 -2.61 5.44 -5.04
CA PHE A 119 -2.64 6.03 -3.70
C PHE A 119 -3.37 7.35 -3.71
N LEU A 120 -4.60 7.35 -3.20
CA LEU A 120 -5.30 8.58 -2.85
C LEU A 120 -4.56 9.24 -1.67
N PRO A 121 -3.89 10.39 -1.85
CA PRO A 121 -3.60 11.26 -0.72
C PRO A 121 -4.92 11.70 -0.06
N SER A 122 -4.85 12.06 1.20
CA SER A 122 -5.93 12.22 2.19
C SER A 122 -7.11 13.14 1.86
N GLU A 123 -7.10 13.78 0.69
CA GLU A 123 -7.92 14.95 0.42
C GLU A 123 -8.96 14.73 -0.69
N ILE A 124 -8.95 13.59 -1.37
CA ILE A 124 -9.85 13.33 -2.49
C ILE A 124 -10.66 12.06 -2.24
N VAL A 125 -11.88 12.24 -1.74
CA VAL A 125 -12.96 11.27 -1.98
C VAL A 125 -13.70 11.76 -3.22
N PRO A 126 -13.58 11.08 -4.36
CA PRO A 126 -14.36 11.47 -5.52
C PRO A 126 -15.84 11.24 -5.18
N GLN A 127 -16.63 12.32 -5.11
CA GLN A 127 -18.08 12.21 -4.88
C GLN A 127 -18.79 11.50 -6.05
N HIS A 128 -18.13 11.48 -7.23
CA HIS A 128 -18.54 10.74 -8.40
C HIS A 128 -17.36 9.93 -8.93
N LEU A 129 -17.42 8.61 -8.76
CA LEU A 129 -16.54 7.66 -9.45
C LEU A 129 -17.27 7.20 -10.72
N SER A 130 -16.69 7.52 -11.89
CA SER A 130 -17.17 6.96 -13.15
C SER A 130 -16.71 5.51 -13.27
N TRP A 131 -17.62 4.58 -13.03
CA TRP A 131 -17.48 3.20 -13.48
C TRP A 131 -18.04 3.11 -14.90
N ARG A 132 -17.23 2.66 -15.87
CA ARG A 132 -17.73 2.16 -17.15
C ARG A 132 -17.59 0.64 -17.11
N GLU A 133 -18.71 -0.04 -17.31
CA GLU A 133 -18.76 -1.50 -17.56
C GLU A 133 -18.08 -1.85 -18.89
#